data_AF-A0A0P8Y7R3-F1
#
_entry.id   AF-A0A0P8Y7R3-F1
#
_cell.length_a   1.000
_cell.length_b   1.000
_cell.length_c   1.000
_cell.angle_alpha   90.00
_cell.angle_beta   90.00
_cell.angle_gamma   90.00
#
_symmetry.space_group_name_H-M   'P 1'
#
loop_
_entity.id
_entity.type
_entity.pdbx_description
1 polymer ?
#
loop_
_entity_poly.entity_id
_entity_poly.type
_entity_poly.pdbx_seq_one_letter_code
_entity_poly.pdbx_strand_id
1 'polypeptide(L)'
;MKADLHVHTDISDGSESFKEIIIKAKDNGITHVGITNHDTVRCLKEAIEYGKMTGVKVIPGIEISACDSVKNKKVHILGYNFNLEGENIKKLCDAVLIRRQANSIRQINNLIRYGYDIDLERIFKNAKVSGIVYKQHIMTGLTDRNYSHPSFRELYEKLFKNRGICDMDIEYADVYEAVRAVKSDGGIAVLAHPGQLDSYYLIESLVDAGLDGIELYHEDHDEEDVERVLYYGRKHGLILTGGSDYHGCYGTEIKVGDINSPENYLHHFDKNIKPQSGTLKTTAESCDYEDILEFAEDIIRAAGKSLRECVDKECALEFKNGDFRDIVTKYDVETEEFLKAKLSEKFPAHNFITEESSCNAGCLEGFTWIIDPIDGTVNFVSIGKEFAISAALYKDNKPVLGIVYDVMKDEMYTAVCGCGAFLNKKALGKVNANCTLKDSLIDTSLNSINIFSEKYGINAYKLIKDIRGHRSYGCASLAIVKIALGELQGIVSAKLSLWDYAAAIIILNEVGGCYSYFNYEGEDDYPLSPVTFIAAASQCVLDGLNSKLMFYRNN
;
A
#
# COMPACT_ATOMS: atom_id res chain seq x y z
N MET A 1 0.29 -8.55 13.70
CA MET A 1 -0.94 -7.73 13.77
C MET A 1 -2.15 -8.67 13.76
N LYS A 2 -3.21 -8.37 14.52
CA LYS A 2 -4.44 -9.17 14.52
C LYS A 2 -5.60 -8.29 14.10
N ALA A 3 -6.42 -8.77 13.17
CA ALA A 3 -7.46 -7.96 12.56
C ALA A 3 -8.75 -8.75 12.39
N ASP A 4 -9.87 -8.13 12.69
CA ASP A 4 -11.20 -8.62 12.33
C ASP A 4 -11.84 -7.57 11.44
N LEU A 5 -11.97 -7.85 10.14
CA LEU A 5 -12.38 -6.82 9.17
C LEU A 5 -13.89 -6.81 8.89
N HIS A 6 -14.68 -7.70 9.48
CA HIS A 6 -16.11 -7.82 9.20
C HIS A 6 -16.91 -7.82 10.51
N VAL A 7 -17.38 -6.65 10.94
CA VAL A 7 -18.08 -6.47 12.22
C VAL A 7 -19.21 -5.45 12.11
N HIS A 8 -20.37 -5.79 12.65
CA HIS A 8 -21.59 -4.96 12.65
C HIS A 8 -21.89 -4.37 14.02
N THR A 9 -22.45 -3.16 14.03
CA THR A 9 -22.81 -2.40 15.23
C THR A 9 -24.33 -2.14 15.26
N ASP A 10 -24.80 -1.53 16.33
CA ASP A 10 -26.16 -0.99 16.52
C ASP A 10 -26.59 0.11 15.53
N ILE A 11 -25.73 0.43 14.57
CA ILE A 11 -26.00 1.36 13.47
C ILE A 11 -26.62 0.62 12.28
N SER A 12 -26.46 -0.71 12.19
CA SER A 12 -27.24 -1.62 11.34
C SER A 12 -28.03 -2.60 12.21
N ASP A 13 -27.64 -3.86 12.20
CA ASP A 13 -28.30 -5.00 12.83
C ASP A 13 -27.37 -5.78 13.77
N GLY A 14 -26.29 -5.15 14.24
CA GLY A 14 -25.56 -5.59 15.43
C GLY A 14 -26.28 -5.14 16.71
N SER A 15 -26.08 -5.86 17.81
CA SER A 15 -26.73 -5.53 19.09
C SER A 15 -25.96 -4.52 19.96
N GLU A 16 -24.76 -4.12 19.55
CA GLU A 16 -23.81 -3.38 20.38
C GLU A 16 -23.23 -2.17 19.66
N SER A 17 -22.87 -1.13 20.42
CA SER A 17 -22.28 0.07 19.85
C SER A 17 -20.85 -0.16 19.36
N PHE A 18 -20.39 0.67 18.41
CA PHE A 18 -18.99 0.63 17.98
C PHE A 18 -17.99 0.80 19.13
N LYS A 19 -18.37 1.51 20.21
CA LYS A 19 -17.53 1.69 21.39
C LYS A 19 -17.33 0.38 22.13
N GLU A 20 -18.41 -0.36 22.36
CA GLU A 20 -18.35 -1.68 23.01
C GLU A 20 -17.53 -2.66 22.18
N ILE A 21 -17.73 -2.67 20.86
CA ILE A 21 -16.98 -3.52 19.93
C ILE A 21 -15.48 -3.20 19.96
N ILE A 22 -15.10 -1.92 19.93
CA ILE A 22 -13.69 -1.51 19.98
C ILE A 22 -13.03 -1.91 21.32
N ILE A 23 -13.76 -1.84 22.44
CA ILE A 23 -13.26 -2.33 23.73
C ILE A 23 -13.10 -3.85 23.72
N LYS A 24 -14.07 -4.60 23.19
CA LYS A 24 -13.95 -6.06 23.04
C LYS A 24 -12.78 -6.46 22.14
N ALA A 25 -12.59 -5.77 21.02
CA ALA A 25 -11.45 -5.97 20.13
C ALA A 25 -10.15 -5.82 20.91
N LYS A 26 -10.01 -4.75 21.71
CA LYS A 26 -8.85 -4.53 22.57
C LYS A 26 -8.64 -5.67 23.57
N ASP A 27 -9.70 -6.06 24.28
CA ASP A 27 -9.65 -7.10 25.31
C ASP A 27 -9.29 -8.47 24.71
N ASN A 28 -9.67 -8.72 23.47
CA ASN A 28 -9.31 -9.92 22.70
C ASN A 28 -7.94 -9.81 21.99
N GLY A 29 -7.21 -8.71 22.17
CA GLY A 29 -5.89 -8.49 21.58
C GLY A 29 -5.90 -8.21 20.07
N ILE A 30 -7.04 -7.77 19.54
CA ILE A 30 -7.21 -7.35 18.14
C ILE A 30 -6.67 -5.92 17.99
N THR A 31 -5.77 -5.74 17.02
CA THR A 31 -5.13 -4.45 16.76
C THR A 31 -5.84 -3.63 15.68
N HIS A 32 -6.59 -4.28 14.80
CA HIS A 32 -7.37 -3.64 13.74
C HIS A 32 -8.80 -4.17 13.69
N VAL A 33 -9.80 -3.29 13.60
CA VAL A 33 -11.20 -3.70 13.47
C VAL A 33 -11.87 -2.99 12.29
N GLY A 34 -12.48 -3.75 11.39
CA GLY A 34 -13.31 -3.24 10.31
C GLY A 34 -14.75 -3.09 10.79
N ILE A 35 -15.29 -1.88 10.76
CA ILE A 35 -16.70 -1.64 11.05
C ILE A 35 -17.44 -1.57 9.72
N THR A 36 -18.31 -2.54 9.45
CA THR A 36 -18.87 -2.82 8.12
C THR A 36 -20.39 -2.91 8.15
N ASN A 37 -21.03 -1.98 8.85
CA ASN A 37 -22.49 -1.92 8.98
C ASN A 37 -23.20 -2.03 7.62
N HIS A 38 -24.33 -2.74 7.58
CA HIS A 38 -25.14 -2.87 6.37
C HIS A 38 -25.62 -1.52 5.82
N ASP A 39 -25.30 -1.26 4.56
CA ASP A 39 -25.84 -0.18 3.73
C ASP A 39 -25.67 1.25 4.34
N THR A 40 -24.77 1.46 5.29
CA THR A 40 -24.60 2.76 5.96
C THR A 40 -23.16 3.04 6.37
N VAL A 41 -22.73 4.28 6.16
CA VAL A 41 -21.40 4.80 6.55
C VAL A 41 -21.45 5.66 7.81
N ARG A 42 -22.59 5.66 8.52
CA ARG A 42 -22.82 6.50 9.69
C ARG A 42 -21.85 6.17 10.82
N CYS A 43 -21.42 7.21 11.54
CA CYS A 43 -20.55 7.19 12.71
C CYS A 43 -19.15 6.56 12.51
N LEU A 44 -18.71 6.33 11.27
CA LEU A 44 -17.37 5.80 11.01
C LEU A 44 -16.26 6.76 11.46
N LYS A 45 -16.46 8.07 11.35
CA LYS A 45 -15.48 9.08 11.84
C LYS A 45 -15.30 8.98 13.35
N GLU A 46 -16.41 8.95 14.08
CA GLU A 46 -16.45 8.84 15.53
C GLU A 46 -15.86 7.52 16.01
N ALA A 47 -16.08 6.43 15.26
CA ALA A 47 -15.45 5.15 15.54
C ALA A 47 -13.92 5.20 15.35
N ILE A 48 -13.43 5.83 14.27
CA ILE A 48 -11.99 6.05 14.05
C ILE A 48 -11.36 6.83 15.20
N GLU A 49 -11.98 7.92 15.62
CA GLU A 49 -11.49 8.73 16.74
C GLU A 49 -11.46 7.93 18.04
N TYR A 50 -12.51 7.16 18.32
CA TYR A 50 -12.55 6.32 19.51
C TYR A 50 -11.48 5.22 19.49
N GLY A 51 -11.25 4.58 18.34
CA GLY A 51 -10.18 3.61 18.16
C GLY A 51 -8.79 4.16 18.47
N LYS A 52 -8.51 5.39 18.01
CA LYS A 52 -7.24 6.08 18.34
C LYS A 52 -7.07 6.25 19.85
N MET A 53 -8.14 6.56 20.58
CA MET A 53 -8.10 6.73 22.03
C MET A 53 -7.88 5.41 22.78
N THR A 54 -8.37 4.30 22.25
CA THR A 54 -8.30 2.98 22.90
C THR A 54 -7.07 2.17 22.51
N GLY A 55 -6.40 2.55 21.41
CA GLY A 55 -5.24 1.85 20.85
C GLY A 55 -5.61 0.73 19.86
N VAL A 56 -6.86 0.72 19.35
CA VAL A 56 -7.31 -0.19 18.30
C VAL A 56 -7.54 0.59 17.02
N LYS A 57 -6.91 0.19 15.92
CA LYS A 57 -7.07 0.87 14.64
C LYS A 57 -8.40 0.47 14.00
N VAL A 58 -9.32 1.43 13.88
CA VAL A 58 -10.55 1.21 13.12
C VAL A 58 -10.28 1.41 11.64
N ILE A 59 -10.62 0.40 10.84
CA ILE A 59 -10.69 0.49 9.38
C ILE A 59 -12.14 0.86 9.03
N PRO A 60 -12.40 2.06 8.49
CA PRO A 60 -13.75 2.43 8.10
C PRO A 60 -14.22 1.54 6.96
N GLY A 61 -15.36 0.90 7.14
CA GLY A 61 -15.95 0.04 6.13
C GLY A 61 -17.46 0.15 6.02
N ILE A 62 -18.03 -0.65 5.13
CA ILE A 62 -19.46 -0.83 4.89
C ILE A 62 -19.68 -2.23 4.30
N GLU A 63 -20.81 -2.87 4.58
CA GLU A 63 -21.28 -4.02 3.80
C GLU A 63 -22.49 -3.60 2.97
N ILE A 64 -22.32 -3.57 1.64
CA ILE A 64 -23.39 -3.17 0.71
C ILE A 64 -24.20 -4.41 0.33
N SER A 65 -25.50 -4.36 0.63
CA SER A 65 -26.46 -5.38 0.21
C SER A 65 -26.79 -5.21 -1.28
N ALA A 66 -26.34 -6.16 -2.11
CA ALA A 66 -26.51 -6.12 -3.55
C ALA A 66 -27.13 -7.40 -4.12
N CYS A 67 -27.38 -7.39 -5.42
CA CYS A 67 -27.92 -8.51 -6.17
C CYS A 67 -27.26 -8.63 -7.54
N ASP A 68 -26.99 -9.87 -7.97
CA ASP A 68 -26.80 -10.15 -9.40
C ASP A 68 -28.16 -10.07 -10.09
N SER A 69 -28.38 -8.98 -10.82
CA SER A 69 -29.61 -8.71 -11.55
C SER A 69 -29.94 -9.76 -12.62
N VAL A 70 -28.95 -10.52 -13.10
CA VAL A 70 -29.15 -11.57 -14.12
C VAL A 70 -29.69 -12.85 -13.49
N LYS A 71 -29.09 -13.32 -12.40
CA LYS A 71 -29.52 -14.56 -11.72
C LYS A 71 -30.48 -14.33 -10.55
N ASN A 72 -30.76 -13.08 -10.22
CA ASN A 72 -31.56 -12.67 -9.07
C ASN A 72 -31.09 -13.31 -7.76
N LYS A 73 -29.76 -13.35 -7.57
CA LYS A 73 -29.09 -13.89 -6.37
C LYS A 73 -28.51 -12.76 -5.53
N LYS A 74 -28.61 -12.86 -4.21
CA LYS A 74 -28.01 -11.90 -3.28
C LYS A 74 -26.50 -12.02 -3.27
N VAL A 75 -25.83 -10.89 -3.15
CA VAL A 75 -24.38 -10.78 -3.06
C VAL A 75 -24.06 -9.59 -2.17
N HIS A 76 -23.09 -9.71 -1.28
CA HIS A 76 -22.65 -8.58 -0.48
C HIS A 76 -21.24 -8.14 -0.89
N ILE A 77 -21.03 -6.83 -0.90
CA ILE A 77 -19.75 -6.21 -1.19
C ILE A 77 -19.31 -5.42 0.03
N LEU A 78 -18.19 -5.81 0.62
CA LEU A 78 -17.52 -5.02 1.62
C LEU A 78 -16.78 -3.87 0.94
N GLY A 79 -16.91 -2.68 1.47
CA GLY A 79 -16.15 -1.50 1.07
C GLY A 79 -15.26 -1.05 2.22
N TYR A 80 -14.00 -0.73 1.97
CA TYR A 80 -13.08 -0.21 2.99
C TYR A 80 -12.36 1.05 2.53
N ASN A 81 -11.97 1.89 3.48
CA ASN A 81 -11.04 2.99 3.24
C ASN A 81 -11.44 3.96 2.10
N PHE A 82 -12.72 4.06 1.79
CA PHE A 82 -13.26 5.08 0.90
C PHE A 82 -13.19 6.48 1.52
N ASN A 83 -13.49 7.50 0.72
CA ASN A 83 -13.72 8.86 1.18
C ASN A 83 -15.02 8.89 2.00
N LEU A 84 -14.94 9.23 3.29
CA LEU A 84 -16.10 9.30 4.18
C LEU A 84 -17.08 10.43 3.79
N GLU A 85 -16.63 11.41 3.02
CA GLU A 85 -17.47 12.45 2.41
C GLU A 85 -17.89 12.12 0.97
N GLY A 86 -17.58 10.90 0.49
CA GLY A 86 -17.99 10.44 -0.83
C GLY A 86 -19.51 10.32 -0.94
N GLU A 87 -20.03 10.62 -2.13
CA GLU A 87 -21.49 10.61 -2.37
C GLU A 87 -21.98 9.32 -3.01
N ASN A 88 -21.10 8.52 -3.62
CA ASN A 88 -21.52 7.40 -4.47
C ASN A 88 -22.06 6.22 -3.67
N ILE A 89 -21.34 5.78 -2.64
CA ILE A 89 -21.78 4.72 -1.72
C ILE A 89 -23.08 5.15 -1.05
N LYS A 90 -23.11 6.38 -0.52
CA LYS A 90 -24.27 6.93 0.19
C LYS A 90 -25.50 6.96 -0.71
N LYS A 91 -25.38 7.49 -1.93
CA LYS A 91 -26.49 7.59 -2.89
C LYS A 91 -27.05 6.22 -3.26
N LEU A 92 -26.18 5.22 -3.45
CA LEU A 92 -26.60 3.85 -3.75
C LEU A 92 -27.37 3.24 -2.57
N CYS A 93 -26.82 3.36 -1.36
CA CYS A 93 -27.35 2.69 -0.18
C CYS A 93 -28.59 3.36 0.41
N ASP A 94 -28.73 4.70 0.30
CA ASP A 94 -29.90 5.44 0.78
C ASP A 94 -31.21 4.88 0.16
N ALA A 95 -31.18 4.52 -1.13
CA ALA A 95 -32.33 3.92 -1.81
C ALA A 95 -32.68 2.53 -1.25
N VAL A 96 -31.66 1.71 -0.95
CA VAL A 96 -31.82 0.38 -0.34
C VAL A 96 -32.39 0.50 1.08
N LEU A 97 -31.88 1.43 1.89
CA LEU A 97 -32.37 1.67 3.25
C LEU A 97 -33.84 2.10 3.28
N ILE A 98 -34.27 2.97 2.37
CA ILE A 98 -35.69 3.37 2.25
C ILE A 98 -36.58 2.16 1.98
N ARG A 99 -36.17 1.30 1.02
CA ARG A 99 -36.91 0.08 0.69
C ARG A 99 -36.92 -0.91 1.86
N ARG A 100 -35.79 -1.06 2.55
CA ARG A 100 -35.63 -1.91 3.74
C ARG A 100 -36.59 -1.47 4.84
N GLN A 101 -36.63 -0.18 5.17
CA GLN A 101 -37.55 0.36 6.17
C GLN A 101 -39.01 0.09 5.79
N ALA A 102 -39.38 0.35 4.53
CA ALA A 102 -40.73 0.08 4.05
C ALA A 102 -41.11 -1.41 4.16
N ASN A 103 -40.18 -2.33 3.85
CA ASN A 103 -40.38 -3.76 3.97
C ASN A 103 -40.54 -4.20 5.44
N SER A 104 -39.69 -3.70 6.34
CA SER A 104 -39.78 -4.02 7.77
C SER A 104 -41.10 -3.56 8.38
N ILE A 105 -41.61 -2.38 8.00
CA ILE A 105 -42.94 -1.92 8.44
C ILE A 105 -44.05 -2.84 7.88
N ARG A 106 -43.94 -3.33 6.64
CA ARG A 106 -44.89 -4.30 6.09
C ARG A 106 -44.84 -5.63 6.85
N GLN A 107 -43.65 -6.11 7.21
CA GLN A 107 -43.48 -7.33 8.02
C GLN A 107 -44.13 -7.18 9.40
N ILE A 108 -43.93 -6.06 10.08
CA ILE A 108 -44.60 -5.73 11.36
C ILE A 108 -46.13 -5.74 11.18
N ASN A 109 -46.65 -5.08 10.14
CA ASN A 109 -48.08 -5.06 9.88
C ASN A 109 -48.66 -6.45 9.59
N ASN A 110 -47.92 -7.31 8.90
CA ASN A 110 -48.31 -8.71 8.70
C ASN A 110 -48.38 -9.44 10.05
N LEU A 111 -47.36 -9.31 10.91
CA LEU A 111 -47.38 -9.95 12.24
C LEU A 111 -48.62 -9.55 13.04
N ILE A 112 -48.93 -8.25 13.10
CA ILE A 112 -50.14 -7.73 13.77
C ILE A 112 -51.41 -8.33 13.15
N ARG A 113 -51.51 -8.29 11.81
CA ARG A 113 -52.69 -8.79 11.07
C ARG A 113 -52.94 -10.28 11.30
N TYR A 114 -51.88 -11.07 11.44
CA TYR A 114 -51.95 -12.51 11.70
C TYR A 114 -52.02 -12.86 13.20
N GLY A 115 -52.18 -11.86 14.07
CA GLY A 115 -52.49 -12.05 15.50
C GLY A 115 -51.29 -12.35 16.38
N TYR A 116 -50.07 -12.02 15.95
CA TYR A 116 -48.89 -12.10 16.81
C TYR A 116 -48.91 -10.97 17.84
N ASP A 117 -48.67 -11.32 19.10
CA ASP A 117 -48.41 -10.34 20.16
C ASP A 117 -47.00 -9.79 19.98
N ILE A 118 -46.89 -8.49 19.71
CA ILE A 118 -45.63 -7.85 19.31
C ILE A 118 -45.43 -6.53 20.06
N ASP A 119 -44.28 -6.42 20.72
CA ASP A 119 -43.87 -5.22 21.45
C ASP A 119 -43.25 -4.19 20.49
N LEU A 120 -44.09 -3.29 19.98
CA LEU A 120 -43.67 -2.21 19.08
C LEU A 120 -42.71 -1.23 19.76
N GLU A 121 -42.89 -0.95 21.05
CA GLU A 121 -42.04 0.00 21.78
C GLU A 121 -40.60 -0.52 21.81
N ARG A 122 -40.42 -1.81 22.10
CA ARG A 122 -39.11 -2.45 22.10
C ARG A 122 -38.47 -2.46 20.71
N ILE A 123 -39.22 -2.76 19.66
CA ILE A 123 -38.69 -2.75 18.28
C ILE A 123 -38.13 -1.37 17.92
N PHE A 124 -38.93 -0.32 18.12
CA PHE A 124 -38.52 1.04 17.74
C PHE A 124 -37.46 1.62 18.69
N LYS A 125 -37.42 1.18 19.95
CA LYS A 125 -36.34 1.52 20.88
C LYS A 125 -35.00 0.95 20.42
N ASN A 126 -34.97 -0.31 20.01
CA ASN A 126 -33.74 -0.96 19.53
C ASN A 126 -33.30 -0.43 18.16
N ALA A 127 -34.25 -0.13 17.27
CA ALA A 127 -33.95 0.47 15.97
C ALA A 127 -33.64 1.99 16.02
N LYS A 128 -33.63 2.62 17.21
CA LYS A 128 -33.49 4.08 17.34
C LYS A 128 -32.13 4.58 16.84
N VAL A 129 -31.06 3.84 17.10
CA VAL A 129 -29.69 4.24 16.73
C VAL A 129 -29.46 4.06 15.23
N SER A 130 -29.77 2.87 14.70
CA SER A 130 -29.72 2.57 13.28
C SER A 130 -30.66 3.42 12.44
N GLY A 131 -31.81 3.83 12.99
CA GLY A 131 -32.83 4.62 12.29
C GLY A 131 -33.61 3.80 11.24
N ILE A 132 -33.27 2.52 11.09
CA ILE A 132 -33.86 1.57 10.16
C ILE A 132 -34.16 0.29 10.93
N VAL A 133 -35.35 -0.28 10.72
CA VAL A 133 -35.76 -1.52 11.36
C VAL A 133 -35.22 -2.69 10.55
N TYR A 134 -34.52 -3.61 11.21
CA TYR A 134 -34.03 -4.87 10.66
C TYR A 134 -34.83 -6.03 11.26
N LYS A 135 -34.71 -7.24 10.70
CA LYS A 135 -35.44 -8.43 11.17
C LYS A 135 -35.10 -8.75 12.63
N GLN A 136 -33.85 -8.51 13.02
CA GLN A 136 -33.31 -8.62 14.37
C GLN A 136 -34.11 -7.75 15.34
N HIS A 137 -34.36 -6.49 14.99
CA HIS A 137 -35.20 -5.58 15.78
C HIS A 137 -36.64 -6.12 15.90
N ILE A 138 -37.26 -6.59 14.80
CA ILE A 138 -38.61 -7.18 14.83
C ILE A 138 -38.66 -8.38 15.78
N MET A 139 -37.65 -9.26 15.73
CA MET A 139 -37.57 -10.43 16.61
C MET A 139 -37.48 -10.04 18.09
N THR A 140 -36.82 -8.93 18.45
CA THR A 140 -36.84 -8.46 19.85
C THR A 140 -38.23 -8.10 20.35
N GLY A 141 -39.14 -7.67 19.47
CA GLY A 141 -40.54 -7.44 19.82
C GLY A 141 -41.36 -8.73 20.01
N LEU A 142 -40.83 -9.88 19.58
CA LEU A 142 -41.50 -11.18 19.63
C LEU A 142 -40.91 -12.11 20.71
N THR A 143 -39.66 -11.92 21.11
CA THR A 143 -38.99 -12.79 22.09
C THR A 143 -37.80 -12.12 22.78
N ASP A 144 -37.53 -12.53 24.04
CA ASP A 144 -36.34 -12.18 24.82
C ASP A 144 -35.13 -13.06 24.54
N ARG A 145 -35.28 -14.11 23.73
CA ARG A 145 -34.22 -15.08 23.47
C ARG A 145 -33.24 -14.54 22.43
N ASN A 146 -31.97 -14.88 22.58
CA ASN A 146 -30.92 -14.55 21.62
C ASN A 146 -30.94 -15.51 20.42
N TYR A 147 -30.26 -15.12 19.34
CA TYR A 147 -30.21 -15.89 18.09
C TYR A 147 -29.74 -17.34 18.27
N SER A 148 -28.76 -17.60 19.14
CA SER A 148 -28.24 -18.96 19.39
C SER A 148 -29.29 -19.94 19.96
N HIS A 149 -30.36 -19.42 20.58
CA HIS A 149 -31.40 -20.25 21.20
C HIS A 149 -32.27 -20.96 20.12
N PRO A 150 -32.48 -22.29 20.18
CA PRO A 150 -33.21 -23.04 19.15
C PRO A 150 -34.59 -22.46 18.79
N SER A 151 -35.41 -22.14 19.79
CA SER A 151 -36.74 -21.54 19.56
C SER A 151 -36.71 -20.17 18.87
N PHE A 152 -35.62 -19.41 19.01
CA PHE A 152 -35.47 -18.15 18.27
C PHE A 152 -35.34 -18.46 16.78
N ARG A 153 -34.43 -19.38 16.43
CA ARG A 153 -34.19 -19.80 15.04
C ARG A 153 -35.42 -20.42 14.41
N GLU A 154 -36.11 -21.30 15.13
CA GLU A 154 -37.39 -21.89 14.68
C GLU A 154 -38.45 -20.81 14.38
N LEU A 155 -38.58 -19.81 15.26
CA LEU A 155 -39.51 -18.69 15.05
C LEU A 155 -39.07 -17.82 13.86
N TYR A 156 -37.77 -17.51 13.76
CA TYR A 156 -37.21 -16.72 12.66
C TYR A 156 -37.45 -17.41 11.32
N GLU A 157 -37.13 -18.69 11.20
CA GLU A 157 -37.34 -19.48 9.98
C GLU A 157 -38.82 -19.57 9.62
N LYS A 158 -39.70 -19.81 10.59
CA LYS A 158 -41.15 -19.85 10.38
C LYS A 158 -41.71 -18.53 9.84
N LEU A 159 -41.14 -17.40 10.28
CA LEU A 159 -41.65 -16.07 9.92
C LEU A 159 -41.03 -15.51 8.65
N PHE A 160 -39.71 -15.60 8.50
CA PHE A 160 -38.92 -14.87 7.50
C PHE A 160 -38.29 -15.74 6.42
N LYS A 161 -38.50 -17.06 6.48
CA LYS A 161 -38.04 -18.03 5.48
C LYS A 161 -39.21 -18.96 5.11
N ASN A 162 -38.99 -19.88 4.18
CA ASN A 162 -39.91 -20.99 3.88
C ASN A 162 -41.37 -20.57 3.62
N ARG A 163 -41.58 -19.41 2.95
CA ARG A 163 -42.90 -18.80 2.69
C ARG A 163 -43.64 -18.37 3.95
N GLY A 164 -42.90 -18.03 5.01
CA GLY A 164 -43.44 -17.41 6.21
C GLY A 164 -44.14 -16.08 5.91
N ILE A 165 -44.98 -15.63 6.83
CA ILE A 165 -45.81 -14.41 6.64
C ILE A 165 -44.98 -13.11 6.49
N CYS A 166 -43.69 -13.17 6.81
CA CYS A 166 -42.72 -12.08 6.64
C CYS A 166 -41.62 -12.40 5.60
N ASP A 167 -41.72 -13.52 4.88
CA ASP A 167 -40.80 -13.93 3.81
C ASP A 167 -41.04 -13.08 2.55
N MET A 168 -40.61 -11.82 2.64
CA MET A 168 -40.73 -10.80 1.62
C MET A 168 -39.39 -10.08 1.50
N ASP A 169 -39.03 -9.74 0.27
CA ASP A 169 -37.74 -9.15 -0.06
C ASP A 169 -37.86 -7.78 -0.71
N ILE A 170 -36.72 -7.11 -0.86
CA ILE A 170 -36.62 -5.80 -1.52
C ILE A 170 -35.81 -5.89 -2.81
N GLU A 171 -35.94 -4.87 -3.64
CA GLU A 171 -35.02 -4.63 -4.74
C GLU A 171 -33.72 -4.01 -4.20
N TYR A 172 -32.62 -4.76 -4.32
CA TYR A 172 -31.27 -4.35 -3.94
C TYR A 172 -30.56 -3.59 -5.06
N ALA A 173 -29.42 -2.98 -4.74
CA ALA A 173 -28.52 -2.43 -5.74
C ALA A 173 -27.94 -3.54 -6.63
N ASP A 174 -27.61 -3.22 -7.88
CA ASP A 174 -26.85 -4.14 -8.73
C ASP A 174 -25.43 -4.32 -8.20
N VAL A 175 -24.94 -5.56 -8.17
CA VAL A 175 -23.61 -5.89 -7.59
C VAL A 175 -22.47 -5.14 -8.27
N TYR A 176 -22.55 -4.87 -9.58
CA TYR A 176 -21.52 -4.14 -10.29
C TYR A 176 -21.59 -2.64 -9.95
N GLU A 177 -22.77 -2.09 -9.67
CA GLU A 177 -22.92 -0.73 -9.16
C GLU A 177 -22.36 -0.58 -7.75
N ALA A 178 -22.52 -1.59 -6.89
CA ALA A 178 -21.94 -1.60 -5.55
C ALA A 178 -20.41 -1.52 -5.59
N VAL A 179 -19.75 -2.37 -6.41
CA VAL A 179 -18.29 -2.30 -6.62
C VAL A 179 -17.91 -0.91 -7.15
N ARG A 180 -18.55 -0.44 -8.23
CA ARG A 180 -18.23 0.87 -8.82
C ARG A 180 -18.43 2.04 -7.87
N ALA A 181 -19.43 1.99 -6.98
CA ALA A 181 -19.67 3.03 -5.99
C ALA A 181 -18.50 3.11 -4.99
N VAL A 182 -18.05 1.97 -4.47
CA VAL A 182 -16.87 1.90 -3.59
C VAL A 182 -15.63 2.44 -4.30
N LYS A 183 -15.41 2.05 -5.56
CA LYS A 183 -14.27 2.54 -6.36
C LYS A 183 -14.35 4.04 -6.65
N SER A 184 -15.53 4.56 -6.93
CA SER A 184 -15.75 5.98 -7.21
C SER A 184 -15.48 6.86 -6.00
N ASP A 185 -15.70 6.34 -4.79
CA ASP A 185 -15.32 6.99 -3.53
C ASP A 185 -13.87 6.67 -3.12
N GLY A 186 -13.08 6.04 -3.98
CA GLY A 186 -11.65 5.75 -3.76
C GLY A 186 -11.36 4.62 -2.77
N GLY A 187 -12.35 3.76 -2.50
CA GLY A 187 -12.23 2.64 -1.57
C GLY A 187 -11.70 1.33 -2.18
N ILE A 188 -11.61 0.34 -1.30
CA ILE A 188 -11.30 -1.06 -1.60
C ILE A 188 -12.60 -1.86 -1.56
N ALA A 189 -12.97 -2.48 -2.68
CA ALA A 189 -14.16 -3.32 -2.83
C ALA A 189 -13.79 -4.80 -2.68
N VAL A 190 -14.44 -5.51 -1.78
CA VAL A 190 -14.17 -6.90 -1.42
C VAL A 190 -15.45 -7.72 -1.50
N LEU A 191 -15.40 -8.88 -2.14
CA LEU A 191 -16.53 -9.80 -2.19
C LEU A 191 -16.67 -10.49 -0.83
N ALA A 192 -17.78 -10.25 -0.14
CA ALA A 192 -18.06 -10.84 1.17
C ALA A 192 -18.52 -12.29 1.03
N HIS A 193 -18.08 -13.14 1.98
CA HIS A 193 -18.53 -14.52 2.22
C HIS A 193 -19.08 -15.29 1.00
N PRO A 194 -18.29 -15.45 -0.08
CA PRO A 194 -18.78 -16.06 -1.31
C PRO A 194 -19.26 -17.51 -1.16
N GLY A 195 -18.80 -18.24 -0.14
CA GLY A 195 -19.32 -19.56 0.23
C GLY A 195 -20.76 -19.53 0.73
N GLN A 196 -21.11 -18.55 1.58
CA GLN A 196 -22.44 -18.39 2.15
C GLN A 196 -23.51 -18.10 1.08
N LEU A 197 -23.16 -17.24 0.10
CA LEU A 197 -24.10 -16.76 -0.93
C LEU A 197 -23.95 -17.46 -2.29
N ASP A 198 -23.04 -18.45 -2.41
CA ASP A 198 -22.72 -19.15 -3.65
C ASP A 198 -22.48 -18.16 -4.81
N SER A 199 -21.52 -17.24 -4.60
CA SER A 199 -21.29 -16.08 -5.47
C SER A 199 -19.96 -16.14 -6.25
N TYR A 200 -19.20 -17.24 -6.15
CA TYR A 200 -17.91 -17.44 -6.84
C TYR A 200 -17.96 -17.20 -8.35
N TYR A 201 -19.08 -17.49 -9.00
CA TYR A 201 -19.26 -17.33 -10.45
C TYR A 201 -19.18 -15.86 -10.92
N LEU A 202 -19.31 -14.89 -10.01
CA LEU A 202 -19.23 -13.46 -10.32
C LEU A 202 -17.82 -12.91 -10.29
N ILE A 203 -16.86 -13.63 -9.69
CA ILE A 203 -15.54 -13.08 -9.36
C ILE A 203 -14.88 -12.47 -10.60
N GLU A 204 -14.79 -13.20 -11.71
CA GLU A 204 -14.11 -12.69 -12.92
C GLU A 204 -14.77 -11.41 -13.46
N SER A 205 -16.10 -11.39 -13.53
CA SER A 205 -16.84 -10.21 -13.98
C SER A 205 -16.78 -9.03 -13.00
N LEU A 206 -16.64 -9.30 -11.70
CA LEU A 206 -16.48 -8.26 -10.68
C LEU A 206 -15.05 -7.71 -10.69
N VAL A 207 -14.03 -8.53 -10.98
CA VAL A 207 -12.65 -8.06 -11.24
C VAL A 207 -12.66 -7.05 -12.38
N ASP A 208 -13.35 -7.34 -13.49
CA ASP A 208 -13.50 -6.40 -14.61
C ASP A 208 -14.21 -5.10 -14.20
N ALA A 209 -15.10 -5.16 -13.20
CA ALA A 209 -15.80 -4.00 -12.65
C ALA A 209 -15.01 -3.24 -11.55
N GLY A 210 -13.85 -3.76 -11.14
CA GLY A 210 -12.96 -3.13 -10.17
C GLY A 210 -12.93 -3.77 -8.78
N LEU A 211 -13.27 -5.05 -8.65
CA LEU A 211 -13.11 -5.80 -7.40
C LEU A 211 -11.63 -5.88 -6.99
N ASP A 212 -11.34 -5.59 -5.73
CA ASP A 212 -9.98 -5.54 -5.18
C ASP A 212 -9.66 -6.75 -4.29
N GLY A 213 -10.67 -7.38 -3.70
CA GLY A 213 -10.47 -8.47 -2.76
C GLY A 213 -11.61 -9.47 -2.64
N ILE A 214 -11.36 -10.55 -1.92
CA ILE A 214 -12.33 -11.58 -1.55
C ILE A 214 -12.12 -11.96 -0.08
N GLU A 215 -13.22 -12.12 0.66
CA GLU A 215 -13.17 -12.64 2.00
C GLU A 215 -12.79 -14.13 1.98
N LEU A 216 -11.65 -14.45 2.60
CA LEU A 216 -11.11 -15.79 2.71
C LEU A 216 -11.66 -16.52 3.94
N TYR A 217 -11.54 -15.88 5.11
CA TYR A 217 -11.96 -16.50 6.37
C TYR A 217 -13.28 -15.90 6.84
N HIS A 218 -14.29 -16.77 6.94
CA HIS A 218 -15.64 -16.48 7.40
C HIS A 218 -16.22 -17.73 8.07
N GLU A 219 -17.16 -17.59 9.01
CA GLU A 219 -17.71 -18.73 9.79
C GLU A 219 -18.35 -19.79 8.89
N ASP A 220 -19.02 -19.36 7.82
CA ASP A 220 -19.70 -20.22 6.85
C ASP A 220 -18.79 -20.81 5.75
N HIS A 221 -17.48 -20.53 5.75
CA HIS A 221 -16.56 -21.12 4.75
C HIS A 221 -15.99 -22.45 5.24
N ASP A 222 -16.12 -23.48 4.41
CA ASP A 222 -15.43 -24.76 4.61
C ASP A 222 -14.04 -24.79 3.94
N GLU A 223 -13.37 -25.95 3.99
CA GLU A 223 -12.06 -26.14 3.37
C GLU A 223 -12.10 -25.93 1.84
N GLU A 224 -13.19 -26.32 1.17
CA GLU A 224 -13.33 -26.17 -0.27
C GLU A 224 -13.51 -24.69 -0.65
N ASP A 225 -14.29 -23.95 0.14
CA ASP A 225 -14.46 -22.50 -0.02
C ASP A 225 -13.13 -21.76 0.17
N VAL A 226 -12.34 -22.12 1.19
CA VAL A 226 -10.99 -21.58 1.41
C VAL A 226 -10.09 -21.84 0.21
N GLU A 227 -10.06 -23.07 -0.32
CA GLU A 227 -9.26 -23.40 -1.50
C GLU A 227 -9.69 -22.61 -2.75
N ARG A 228 -11.00 -22.45 -2.98
CA ARG A 228 -11.54 -21.66 -4.08
C ARG A 228 -11.16 -20.19 -3.96
N VAL A 229 -11.30 -19.59 -2.77
CA VAL A 229 -10.90 -18.19 -2.56
C VAL A 229 -9.39 -18.02 -2.78
N LEU A 230 -8.55 -18.93 -2.27
CA LEU A 230 -7.10 -18.89 -2.53
C LEU A 230 -6.76 -19.01 -4.02
N TYR A 231 -7.49 -19.85 -4.76
CA TYR A 231 -7.34 -19.99 -6.20
C TYR A 231 -7.64 -18.66 -6.92
N TYR A 232 -8.81 -18.05 -6.67
CA TYR A 232 -9.17 -16.78 -7.28
C TYR A 232 -8.26 -15.63 -6.85
N GLY A 233 -7.88 -15.60 -5.56
CA GLY A 233 -6.92 -14.68 -4.99
C GLY A 233 -5.60 -14.66 -5.76
N ARG A 234 -5.01 -15.84 -5.97
CA ARG A 234 -3.77 -15.99 -6.78
C ARG A 234 -3.99 -15.66 -8.25
N LYS A 235 -5.10 -16.12 -8.84
CA LYS A 235 -5.39 -15.97 -10.27
C LYS A 235 -5.52 -14.50 -10.68
N HIS A 236 -6.13 -13.67 -9.83
CA HIS A 236 -6.49 -12.29 -10.12
C HIS A 236 -5.75 -11.26 -9.25
N GLY A 237 -4.77 -11.70 -8.44
CA GLY A 237 -4.01 -10.80 -7.57
C GLY A 237 -4.88 -10.07 -6.54
N LEU A 238 -5.90 -10.75 -5.99
CA LEU A 238 -6.88 -10.12 -5.09
C LEU A 238 -6.41 -10.13 -3.64
N ILE A 239 -6.80 -9.08 -2.92
CA ILE A 239 -6.59 -8.94 -1.48
C ILE A 239 -7.46 -9.98 -0.76
N LEU A 240 -6.88 -10.72 0.19
CA LEU A 240 -7.63 -11.67 1.00
C LEU A 240 -7.94 -11.08 2.37
N THR A 241 -9.22 -11.03 2.72
CA THR A 241 -9.69 -10.53 4.01
C THR A 241 -10.24 -11.66 4.87
N GLY A 242 -10.54 -11.37 6.13
CA GLY A 242 -11.31 -12.25 6.98
C GLY A 242 -11.96 -11.47 8.12
N GLY A 243 -13.05 -11.99 8.62
CA GLY A 243 -13.74 -11.38 9.74
C GLY A 243 -14.79 -12.31 10.33
N SER A 244 -15.26 -11.93 11.51
CA SER A 244 -16.19 -12.75 12.30
C SER A 244 -17.64 -12.62 11.86
N ASP A 245 -17.97 -11.60 11.06
CA ASP A 245 -19.34 -11.17 10.79
C ASP A 245 -20.14 -10.99 12.09
N TYR A 246 -19.51 -10.32 13.07
CA TYR A 246 -20.04 -10.23 14.43
C TYR A 246 -21.26 -9.32 14.52
N HIS A 247 -22.35 -9.87 15.08
CA HIS A 247 -23.62 -9.15 15.31
C HIS A 247 -24.06 -9.12 16.80
N GLY A 248 -23.21 -9.59 17.71
CA GLY A 248 -23.56 -9.71 19.13
C GLY A 248 -24.69 -10.71 19.38
N CYS A 249 -25.67 -10.37 20.22
CA CYS A 249 -26.75 -11.30 20.58
C CYS A 249 -27.76 -11.56 19.44
N TYR A 250 -27.63 -10.83 18.34
CA TYR A 250 -28.44 -10.99 17.13
C TYR A 250 -27.85 -11.99 16.13
N GLY A 251 -26.61 -12.45 16.31
CA GLY A 251 -25.94 -13.42 15.45
C GLY A 251 -25.56 -14.72 16.17
N THR A 252 -24.78 -15.55 15.48
CA THR A 252 -24.16 -16.76 16.04
C THR A 252 -23.29 -16.44 17.25
N GLU A 253 -23.00 -17.46 18.08
CA GLU A 253 -22.17 -17.28 19.28
C GLU A 253 -20.68 -17.25 18.90
N ILE A 254 -20.23 -16.09 18.42
CA ILE A 254 -18.85 -15.78 18.04
C ILE A 254 -18.37 -14.52 18.75
N LYS A 255 -17.06 -14.35 18.95
CA LYS A 255 -16.45 -13.13 19.51
C LYS A 255 -15.71 -12.35 18.44
N VAL A 256 -15.65 -11.03 18.63
CA VAL A 256 -14.80 -10.14 17.83
C VAL A 256 -13.36 -10.67 17.85
N GLY A 257 -12.83 -11.02 16.67
CA GLY A 257 -11.48 -11.56 16.52
C GLY A 257 -11.35 -13.08 16.59
N ASP A 258 -12.43 -13.85 16.73
CA ASP A 258 -12.37 -15.32 16.63
C ASP A 258 -11.96 -15.74 15.21
N ILE A 259 -12.36 -14.97 14.18
CA ILE A 259 -11.88 -15.10 12.81
C ILE A 259 -11.01 -13.89 12.48
N ASN A 260 -9.74 -14.15 12.14
CA ASN A 260 -8.77 -13.10 11.85
C ASN A 260 -8.54 -12.96 10.35
N SER A 261 -8.46 -11.73 9.86
CA SER A 261 -7.97 -11.44 8.52
C SER A 261 -6.50 -11.84 8.37
N PRO A 262 -6.06 -12.34 7.20
CA PRO A 262 -4.66 -12.72 7.00
C PRO A 262 -3.72 -11.51 7.14
N GLU A 263 -2.67 -11.65 7.94
CA GLU A 263 -1.79 -10.54 8.35
C GLU A 263 -1.06 -9.89 7.16
N ASN A 264 -0.65 -10.69 6.17
CA ASN A 264 0.11 -10.21 5.01
C ASN A 264 -0.67 -9.22 4.14
N TYR A 265 -2.00 -9.17 4.24
CA TYR A 265 -2.83 -8.22 3.50
C TYR A 265 -3.23 -6.97 4.28
N LEU A 266 -2.91 -6.86 5.58
CA LEU A 266 -3.36 -5.74 6.41
C LEU A 266 -2.77 -4.39 5.97
N HIS A 267 -1.57 -4.40 5.39
CA HIS A 267 -0.91 -3.20 4.88
C HIS A 267 -1.70 -2.52 3.73
N HIS A 268 -2.64 -3.22 3.07
CA HIS A 268 -3.55 -2.60 2.10
C HIS A 268 -4.53 -1.62 2.73
N PHE A 269 -4.83 -1.78 4.02
CA PHE A 269 -5.78 -0.96 4.76
C PHE A 269 -5.11 0.22 5.50
N ASP A 270 -3.81 0.41 5.32
CA ASP A 270 -3.06 1.51 5.90
C ASP A 270 -3.01 2.69 4.92
N LYS A 271 -3.90 3.67 5.11
CA LYS A 271 -3.97 4.91 4.29
C LYS A 271 -2.71 5.81 4.34
N ASN A 272 -1.70 5.46 5.12
CA ASN A 272 -0.51 6.29 5.34
C ASN A 272 0.59 6.12 4.29
N ILE A 273 0.43 5.23 3.30
CA ILE A 273 1.42 5.04 2.24
C ILE A 273 0.99 5.82 1.00
N LYS A 274 1.25 7.13 0.98
CA LYS A 274 1.18 7.95 -0.24
C LYS A 274 2.58 8.01 -0.88
N PRO A 275 2.69 8.03 -2.22
CA PRO A 275 3.98 8.27 -2.85
C PRO A 275 4.38 9.71 -2.53
N GLN A 276 5.53 9.88 -1.90
CA GLN A 276 6.11 11.20 -1.70
C GLN A 276 6.87 11.55 -2.98
N SER A 277 6.40 12.57 -3.69
CA SER A 277 7.13 13.16 -4.82
C SER A 277 8.20 14.09 -4.26
N GLY A 278 9.47 13.75 -4.45
CA GLY A 278 10.55 14.64 -4.09
C GLY A 278 10.68 15.75 -5.15
N THR A 279 10.66 17.01 -4.72
CA THR A 279 11.14 18.14 -5.53
C THR A 279 12.27 18.75 -4.75
N LEU A 280 13.49 18.80 -5.31
CA LEU A 280 14.60 19.43 -4.62
C LEU A 280 14.27 20.91 -4.37
N LYS A 281 14.07 21.28 -3.11
CA LYS A 281 13.94 22.68 -2.72
C LYS A 281 15.35 23.29 -2.74
N THR A 282 15.72 23.85 -3.87
CA THR A 282 16.99 24.56 -4.06
C THR A 282 17.07 25.75 -3.10
N THR A 283 18.10 25.82 -2.27
CA THR A 283 18.57 27.12 -1.78
C THR A 283 19.45 27.72 -2.86
N ALA A 284 18.91 28.72 -3.56
CA ALA A 284 19.69 29.62 -4.40
C ALA A 284 20.58 30.49 -3.50
N GLU A 285 21.55 29.87 -2.83
CA GLU A 285 22.77 30.54 -2.40
C GLU A 285 23.82 30.16 -3.45
N SER A 286 24.60 31.13 -3.92
CA SER A 286 25.53 31.10 -5.07
C SER A 286 26.32 29.79 -5.25
N CYS A 287 26.78 29.48 -6.47
CA CYS A 287 27.67 28.35 -6.83
C CYS A 287 29.04 28.42 -6.09
N ASP A 288 29.04 28.32 -4.76
CA ASP A 288 30.18 28.53 -3.85
C ASP A 288 30.77 27.20 -3.35
N TYR A 289 30.50 26.11 -4.08
CA TYR A 289 30.91 24.75 -3.75
C TYR A 289 31.89 24.14 -4.75
N GLU A 290 32.41 24.94 -5.70
CA GLU A 290 33.36 24.48 -6.73
C GLU A 290 34.63 23.90 -6.11
N ASP A 291 35.19 24.54 -5.08
CA ASP A 291 36.37 24.04 -4.36
C ASP A 291 36.11 22.66 -3.69
N ILE A 292 34.89 22.45 -3.19
CA ILE A 292 34.49 21.18 -2.57
C ILE A 292 34.33 20.10 -3.65
N LEU A 293 33.67 20.46 -4.76
CA LEU A 293 33.47 19.56 -5.89
C LEU A 293 34.79 19.12 -6.51
N GLU A 294 35.70 20.06 -6.80
CA GLU A 294 37.00 19.76 -7.42
C GLU A 294 37.83 18.84 -6.52
N PHE A 295 37.89 19.13 -5.22
CA PHE A 295 38.57 18.26 -4.26
C PHE A 295 37.93 16.85 -4.21
N ALA A 296 36.60 16.77 -4.20
CA ALA A 296 35.88 15.49 -4.18
C ALA A 296 36.09 14.68 -5.47
N GLU A 297 36.08 15.34 -6.63
CA GLU A 297 36.39 14.71 -7.92
C GLU A 297 37.78 14.07 -7.91
N ASP A 298 38.79 14.80 -7.41
CA ASP A 298 40.18 14.32 -7.37
C ASP A 298 40.33 13.06 -6.50
N ILE A 299 39.77 13.07 -5.29
CA ILE A 299 39.85 11.91 -4.39
C ILE A 299 39.03 10.72 -4.90
N ILE A 300 37.87 10.96 -5.53
CA ILE A 300 37.04 9.89 -6.11
C ILE A 300 37.74 9.26 -7.32
N ARG A 301 38.41 10.06 -8.17
CA ARG A 301 39.25 9.53 -9.26
C ARG A 301 40.40 8.70 -8.72
N ALA A 302 41.05 9.15 -7.64
CA ALA A 302 42.11 8.38 -6.99
C ALA A 302 41.61 7.05 -6.43
N ALA A 303 40.46 7.05 -5.75
CA ALA A 303 39.81 5.83 -5.24
C ALA A 303 39.44 4.87 -6.37
N GLY A 304 38.78 5.36 -7.43
CA GLY A 304 38.39 4.51 -8.55
C GLY A 304 39.58 4.00 -9.37
N LYS A 305 40.71 4.71 -9.40
CA LYS A 305 41.96 4.15 -9.96
C LYS A 305 42.39 2.91 -9.17
N SER A 306 42.36 2.96 -7.84
CA SER A 306 42.67 1.80 -6.99
C SER A 306 41.70 0.65 -7.24
N LEU A 307 40.39 0.92 -7.34
CA LEU A 307 39.39 -0.10 -7.66
C LEU A 307 39.63 -0.75 -9.03
N ARG A 308 39.92 0.05 -10.07
CA ARG A 308 40.22 -0.43 -11.42
C ARG A 308 41.42 -1.39 -11.45
N GLU A 309 42.43 -1.16 -10.61
CA GLU A 309 43.59 -2.05 -10.46
C GLU A 309 43.30 -3.34 -9.67
N CYS A 310 42.11 -3.46 -9.06
CA CYS A 310 41.71 -4.58 -8.21
C CYS A 310 40.65 -5.49 -8.84
N VAL A 311 39.96 -5.06 -9.90
CA VAL A 311 38.89 -5.81 -10.58
C VAL A 311 39.30 -7.25 -10.97
N ASP A 312 40.52 -7.44 -11.48
CA ASP A 312 40.99 -8.76 -11.94
C ASP A 312 41.63 -9.61 -10.81
N LYS A 313 41.64 -9.11 -9.56
CA LYS A 313 42.26 -9.81 -8.44
C LYS A 313 41.23 -10.64 -7.70
N GLU A 314 41.57 -11.89 -7.38
CA GLU A 314 40.75 -12.72 -6.49
C GLU A 314 40.53 -12.01 -5.15
N CYS A 315 39.27 -11.92 -4.73
CA CYS A 315 38.86 -11.37 -3.45
C CYS A 315 38.00 -12.39 -2.71
N ALA A 316 38.22 -12.53 -1.41
CA ALA A 316 37.29 -13.25 -0.56
C ALA A 316 35.96 -12.48 -0.53
N LEU A 317 34.86 -13.21 -0.72
CA LEU A 317 33.51 -12.66 -0.61
C LEU A 317 33.07 -12.73 0.84
N GLU A 318 32.59 -11.60 1.34
CA GLU A 318 31.89 -11.52 2.61
C GLU A 318 30.41 -11.21 2.33
N PHE A 319 29.52 -11.69 3.20
CA PHE A 319 28.08 -11.58 3.01
C PHE A 319 27.46 -10.81 4.17
N LYS A 320 26.77 -9.71 3.87
CA LYS A 320 26.05 -8.93 4.88
C LYS A 320 24.88 -9.75 5.41
N ASN A 321 24.79 -9.85 6.74
CA ASN A 321 23.75 -10.62 7.45
C ASN A 321 23.61 -12.09 7.00
N GLY A 322 24.64 -12.68 6.38
CA GLY A 322 24.60 -14.04 5.84
C GLY A 322 23.74 -14.23 4.58
N ASP A 323 23.28 -13.15 3.93
CA ASP A 323 22.58 -13.25 2.65
C ASP A 323 23.59 -13.34 1.51
N PHE A 324 23.61 -14.48 0.80
CA PHE A 324 24.54 -14.73 -0.31
C PHE A 324 24.40 -13.73 -1.48
N ARG A 325 23.31 -12.95 -1.50
CA ARG A 325 23.03 -11.93 -2.51
C ARG A 325 23.56 -10.54 -2.11
N ASP A 326 23.86 -10.35 -0.83
CA ASP A 326 24.28 -9.07 -0.24
C ASP A 326 25.79 -9.14 0.03
N ILE A 327 26.56 -8.86 -1.02
CA ILE A 327 28.02 -9.05 -1.05
C ILE A 327 28.71 -7.76 -0.59
N VAL A 328 29.72 -7.90 0.26
CA VAL A 328 30.69 -6.85 0.57
C VAL A 328 32.10 -7.40 0.35
N THR A 329 33.01 -6.55 -0.12
CA THR A 329 34.41 -6.89 -0.26
C THR A 329 35.27 -5.98 0.60
N LYS A 330 36.52 -6.38 0.84
CA LYS A 330 37.51 -5.50 1.49
C LYS A 330 37.70 -4.19 0.73
N TYR A 331 37.44 -4.15 -0.58
CA TYR A 331 37.62 -2.96 -1.40
C TYR A 331 36.53 -1.92 -1.16
N ASP A 332 35.31 -2.33 -0.79
CA ASP A 332 34.24 -1.44 -0.36
C ASP A 332 34.69 -0.70 0.91
N VAL A 333 35.18 -1.45 1.91
CA VAL A 333 35.70 -0.92 3.19
C VAL A 333 36.91 -0.01 2.97
N GLU A 334 37.92 -0.46 2.23
CA GLU A 334 39.15 0.31 1.95
C GLU A 334 38.83 1.63 1.22
N THR A 335 37.89 1.59 0.27
CA THR A 335 37.47 2.78 -0.49
C THR A 335 36.72 3.76 0.41
N GLU A 336 35.82 3.27 1.26
CA GLU A 336 35.10 4.10 2.22
C GLU A 336 36.05 4.79 3.20
N GLU A 337 36.98 4.04 3.80
CA GLU A 337 37.98 4.57 4.74
C GLU A 337 38.86 5.63 4.08
N PHE A 338 39.31 5.39 2.84
CA PHE A 338 40.10 6.35 2.08
C PHE A 338 39.35 7.67 1.84
N LEU A 339 38.10 7.59 1.37
CA LEU A 339 37.28 8.77 1.08
C LEU A 339 36.98 9.55 2.35
N LYS A 340 36.57 8.87 3.44
CA LYS A 340 36.30 9.50 4.75
C LYS A 340 37.54 10.17 5.31
N ALA A 341 38.69 9.52 5.25
CA ALA A 341 39.94 10.10 5.75
C ALA A 341 40.30 11.39 5.00
N LYS A 342 40.22 11.39 3.67
CA LYS A 342 40.54 12.57 2.85
C LYS A 342 39.54 13.71 3.00
N LEU A 343 38.25 13.39 3.06
CA LEU A 343 37.22 14.39 3.29
C LEU A 343 37.32 14.97 4.70
N SER A 344 37.61 14.17 5.72
CA SER A 344 37.79 14.65 7.10
C SER A 344 39.06 15.49 7.28
N GLU A 345 40.13 15.17 6.55
CA GLU A 345 41.37 15.95 6.53
C GLU A 345 41.13 17.37 6.01
N LYS A 346 40.34 17.51 4.94
CA LYS A 346 40.04 18.81 4.31
C LYS A 346 38.86 19.54 4.96
N PHE A 347 37.85 18.81 5.41
CA PHE A 347 36.57 19.29 5.93
C PHE A 347 36.25 18.64 7.28
N PRO A 348 36.97 18.98 8.36
CA PRO A 348 36.87 18.30 9.66
C PRO A 348 35.52 18.47 10.37
N ALA A 349 34.67 19.39 9.91
CA ALA A 349 33.34 19.63 10.46
C ALA A 349 32.22 18.90 9.71
N HIS A 350 32.54 18.13 8.65
CA HIS A 350 31.54 17.41 7.88
C HIS A 350 31.23 16.04 8.51
N ASN A 351 29.97 15.64 8.41
CA ASN A 351 29.44 14.35 8.83
C ASN A 351 29.44 13.35 7.67
N PHE A 352 29.24 12.07 7.99
CA PHE A 352 29.24 10.98 7.00
C PHE A 352 28.10 9.99 7.25
N ILE A 353 27.40 9.62 6.19
CA ILE A 353 26.52 8.46 6.09
C ILE A 353 27.06 7.60 4.97
N THR A 354 27.48 6.39 5.29
CA THR A 354 28.10 5.51 4.30
C THR A 354 27.50 4.12 4.40
N GLU A 355 27.51 3.39 3.29
CA GLU A 355 26.92 2.06 3.24
C GLU A 355 27.45 1.11 4.32
N GLU A 356 28.77 1.11 4.58
CA GLU A 356 29.39 0.10 5.44
C GLU A 356 29.45 0.51 6.93
N SER A 357 29.44 1.82 7.22
CA SER A 357 29.62 2.33 8.58
C SER A 357 28.39 3.02 9.19
N SER A 358 27.25 3.11 8.49
CA SER A 358 26.15 3.96 8.96
C SER A 358 25.41 3.40 10.19
N CYS A 359 25.50 4.18 11.28
CA CYS A 359 24.71 4.07 12.50
C CYS A 359 23.56 5.10 12.46
N ASN A 360 22.36 4.72 12.91
CA ASN A 360 21.14 5.54 13.00
C ASN A 360 21.39 7.03 13.39
N ALA A 361 21.41 7.94 12.42
CA ALA A 361 21.43 9.38 12.66
C ALA A 361 20.16 10.00 12.07
N GLY A 362 19.14 10.24 12.90
CA GLY A 362 17.80 10.66 12.48
C GLY A 362 17.65 12.06 11.85
N CYS A 363 18.73 12.75 11.49
CA CYS A 363 18.69 14.04 10.78
C CYS A 363 20.05 14.39 10.11
N LEU A 364 20.04 14.97 8.90
CA LEU A 364 21.24 15.47 8.21
C LEU A 364 21.57 16.90 8.65
N GLU A 365 21.95 17.11 9.91
CA GLU A 365 22.38 18.42 10.40
C GLU A 365 23.80 18.77 9.91
N GLY A 366 24.01 20.03 9.50
CA GLY A 366 25.28 20.49 8.95
C GLY A 366 25.62 19.85 7.60
N PHE A 367 26.88 19.96 7.20
CA PHE A 367 27.38 19.32 5.97
C PHE A 367 27.54 17.82 6.19
N THR A 368 26.81 17.01 5.44
CA THR A 368 26.84 15.55 5.54
C THR A 368 27.12 14.93 4.17
N TRP A 369 28.19 14.14 4.09
CA TRP A 369 28.50 13.32 2.93
C TRP A 369 27.74 12.00 2.99
N ILE A 370 27.06 11.65 1.91
CA ILE A 370 26.37 10.37 1.73
C ILE A 370 27.14 9.60 0.66
N ILE A 371 27.75 8.47 1.01
CA ILE A 371 28.71 7.76 0.15
C ILE A 371 28.35 6.29 0.03
N ASP A 372 28.27 5.80 -1.21
CA ASP A 372 28.38 4.40 -1.56
C ASP A 372 29.75 4.19 -2.23
N PRO A 373 30.68 3.45 -1.57
CA PRO A 373 32.03 3.25 -2.08
C PRO A 373 32.06 2.40 -3.36
N ILE A 374 31.12 1.47 -3.57
CA ILE A 374 31.01 0.62 -4.75
C ILE A 374 29.53 0.27 -5.00
N ASP A 375 28.79 1.18 -5.63
CA ASP A 375 27.42 0.88 -6.06
C ASP A 375 27.48 -0.16 -7.18
N GLY A 376 26.87 -1.30 -6.93
CA GLY A 376 26.97 -2.48 -7.79
C GLY A 376 28.14 -3.39 -7.43
N THR A 377 28.38 -3.66 -6.14
CA THR A 377 29.40 -4.63 -5.66
C THR A 377 29.30 -5.98 -6.37
N VAL A 378 28.09 -6.47 -6.67
CA VAL A 378 27.88 -7.70 -7.44
C VAL A 378 28.48 -7.58 -8.85
N ASN A 379 28.31 -6.44 -9.51
CA ASN A 379 28.88 -6.17 -10.83
C ASN A 379 30.41 -6.05 -10.76
N PHE A 380 30.93 -5.35 -9.75
CA PHE A 380 32.36 -5.25 -9.50
C PHE A 380 33.01 -6.65 -9.37
N VAL A 381 32.45 -7.50 -8.52
CA VAL A 381 32.94 -8.88 -8.28
C VAL A 381 32.76 -9.78 -9.50
N SER A 382 31.61 -9.72 -10.16
CA SER A 382 31.20 -10.76 -11.12
C SER A 382 31.64 -10.46 -12.55
N ILE A 383 31.63 -9.18 -12.95
CA ILE A 383 31.87 -8.77 -14.34
C ILE A 383 32.92 -7.66 -14.48
N GLY A 384 33.34 -7.06 -13.36
CA GLY A 384 34.40 -6.06 -13.37
C GLY A 384 34.08 -4.77 -14.11
N LYS A 385 32.80 -4.43 -14.29
CA LYS A 385 32.30 -3.25 -15.02
C LYS A 385 30.87 -2.91 -14.63
N GLU A 386 30.37 -1.75 -15.04
CA GLU A 386 29.02 -1.27 -14.70
C GLU A 386 28.80 -1.15 -13.17
N PHE A 387 29.79 -0.59 -12.48
CA PHE A 387 29.73 -0.21 -11.07
C PHE A 387 30.27 1.22 -10.91
N ALA A 388 29.92 1.90 -9.83
CA ALA A 388 30.30 3.29 -9.62
C ALA A 388 30.71 3.60 -8.18
N ILE A 389 31.46 4.69 -8.01
CA ILE A 389 31.54 5.38 -6.72
C ILE A 389 30.46 6.46 -6.72
N SER A 390 29.59 6.49 -5.71
CA SER A 390 28.51 7.47 -5.57
C SER A 390 28.73 8.31 -4.31
N ALA A 391 28.73 9.64 -4.44
CA ALA A 391 28.92 10.56 -3.33
C ALA A 391 28.04 11.80 -3.47
N ALA A 392 27.26 12.11 -2.44
CA ALA A 392 26.45 13.31 -2.35
C ALA A 392 26.84 14.14 -1.14
N LEU A 393 26.73 15.46 -1.25
CA LEU A 393 26.83 16.37 -0.11
C LEU A 393 25.48 17.01 0.14
N TYR A 394 25.06 16.99 1.40
CA TYR A 394 23.86 17.65 1.89
C TYR A 394 24.25 18.67 2.96
N LYS A 395 23.47 19.74 3.10
CA LYS A 395 23.57 20.72 4.18
C LYS A 395 22.19 20.92 4.80
N ASP A 396 22.02 20.58 6.08
CA ASP A 396 20.75 20.76 6.80
C ASP A 396 19.55 20.14 6.05
N ASN A 397 19.66 18.85 5.71
CA ASN A 397 18.71 18.10 4.87
C ASN A 397 18.50 18.64 3.43
N LYS A 398 19.31 19.58 2.94
CA LYS A 398 19.19 20.08 1.55
C LYS A 398 20.33 19.55 0.69
N PRO A 399 20.05 19.07 -0.54
CA PRO A 399 21.10 18.64 -1.45
C PRO A 399 21.99 19.82 -1.85
N VAL A 400 23.29 19.57 -1.95
CA VAL A 400 24.30 20.56 -2.36
C VAL A 400 24.93 20.15 -3.69
N LEU A 401 25.55 18.98 -3.73
CA LEU A 401 26.17 18.42 -4.93
C LEU A 401 26.09 16.90 -4.95
N GLY A 402 26.16 16.32 -6.14
CA GLY A 402 26.20 14.88 -6.36
C GLY A 402 27.28 14.51 -7.37
N ILE A 403 27.96 13.40 -7.10
CA ILE A 403 29.02 12.81 -7.92
C ILE A 403 28.72 11.33 -8.11
N VAL A 404 28.67 10.87 -9.35
CA VAL A 404 28.62 9.43 -9.70
C VAL A 404 29.75 9.17 -10.67
N TYR A 405 30.65 8.25 -10.33
CA TYR A 405 31.83 7.94 -11.14
C TYR A 405 31.77 6.51 -11.68
N ASP A 406 31.50 6.35 -12.98
CA ASP A 406 31.67 5.05 -13.66
C ASP A 406 33.17 4.76 -13.75
N VAL A 407 33.63 3.91 -12.83
CA VAL A 407 35.05 3.64 -12.62
C VAL A 407 35.71 3.03 -13.84
N MET A 408 35.00 2.18 -14.59
CA MET A 408 35.61 1.49 -15.73
C MET A 408 35.59 2.32 -17.00
N LYS A 409 34.61 3.20 -17.17
CA LYS A 409 34.56 4.12 -18.32
C LYS A 409 35.37 5.40 -18.12
N ASP A 410 35.82 5.68 -16.90
CA ASP A 410 36.44 6.98 -16.54
C ASP A 410 35.49 8.15 -16.83
N GLU A 411 34.21 7.94 -16.52
CA GLU A 411 33.13 8.90 -16.74
C GLU A 411 32.64 9.44 -15.39
N MET A 412 32.96 10.71 -15.13
CA MET A 412 32.53 11.41 -13.92
C MET A 412 31.29 12.25 -14.21
N TYR A 413 30.19 11.90 -13.56
CA TYR A 413 28.93 12.64 -13.63
C TYR A 413 28.80 13.51 -12.38
N THR A 414 28.64 14.81 -12.56
CA THR A 414 28.58 15.77 -11.45
C THR A 414 27.44 16.75 -11.61
N ALA A 415 26.93 17.23 -10.48
CA ALA A 415 25.96 18.31 -10.42
C ALA A 415 26.11 19.09 -9.12
N VAL A 416 26.03 20.41 -9.21
CA VAL A 416 25.80 21.30 -8.07
C VAL A 416 24.39 21.85 -8.24
N CYS A 417 23.58 21.80 -7.18
CA CYS A 417 22.19 22.24 -7.22
C CYS A 417 22.05 23.64 -7.83
N GLY A 418 21.29 23.77 -8.92
CA GLY A 418 21.05 25.01 -9.65
C GLY A 418 22.13 25.39 -10.68
N CYS A 419 23.25 24.67 -10.76
CA CYS A 419 24.36 24.97 -11.68
C CYS A 419 24.41 24.00 -12.89
N GLY A 420 23.44 23.09 -13.04
CA GLY A 420 23.38 22.09 -14.10
C GLY A 420 24.13 20.80 -13.77
N ALA A 421 24.02 19.81 -14.67
CA ALA A 421 24.76 18.55 -14.58
C ALA A 421 25.80 18.41 -15.70
N PHE A 422 26.88 17.69 -15.42
CA PHE A 422 28.05 17.57 -16.28
C PHE A 422 28.55 16.13 -16.36
N LEU A 423 29.04 15.73 -17.53
CA LEU A 423 29.84 14.53 -17.73
C LEU A 423 31.25 14.97 -18.10
N ASN A 424 32.24 14.65 -17.25
CA ASN A 424 33.64 15.04 -17.45
C ASN A 424 33.77 16.54 -17.80
N LYS A 425 33.13 17.39 -16.98
CA LYS A 425 33.05 18.86 -17.12
C LYS A 425 32.28 19.37 -18.36
N LYS A 426 31.73 18.49 -19.19
CA LYS A 426 30.86 18.86 -20.31
C LYS A 426 29.39 18.83 -19.88
N ALA A 427 28.68 19.93 -20.06
CA ALA A 427 27.26 20.05 -19.67
C ALA A 427 26.38 18.99 -20.36
N LEU A 428 25.47 18.41 -19.59
CA LEU A 428 24.43 17.51 -20.07
C LEU A 428 23.23 18.30 -20.62
N GLY A 429 22.53 17.70 -21.58
CA GLY A 429 21.27 18.23 -22.10
C GLY A 429 20.10 17.90 -21.16
N LYS A 430 18.98 18.63 -21.31
CA LYS A 430 17.74 18.27 -20.62
C LYS A 430 17.19 16.94 -21.12
N VAL A 431 16.58 16.17 -20.23
CA VAL A 431 15.85 14.96 -20.60
C VAL A 431 14.59 15.29 -21.41
N ASN A 432 14.09 14.32 -22.18
CA ASN A 432 12.87 14.49 -22.95
C ASN A 432 11.63 14.44 -22.05
N ALA A 433 11.12 15.62 -21.68
CA ALA A 433 9.92 15.76 -20.85
C ALA A 433 8.62 15.22 -21.50
N ASN A 434 8.62 14.93 -22.81
CA ASN A 434 7.46 14.45 -23.54
C ASN A 434 7.43 12.92 -23.74
N CYS A 435 8.38 12.17 -23.16
CA CYS A 435 8.34 10.71 -23.26
C CYS A 435 7.14 10.15 -22.48
N THR A 436 6.52 9.11 -23.06
CA THR A 436 5.41 8.37 -22.46
C THR A 436 5.89 7.03 -21.94
N LEU A 437 5.13 6.41 -21.02
CA LEU A 437 5.49 5.09 -20.48
C LEU A 437 5.71 4.04 -21.58
N LYS A 438 4.91 4.07 -22.66
CA LYS A 438 5.00 3.12 -23.78
C LYS A 438 6.28 3.25 -24.60
N ASP A 439 6.92 4.42 -24.56
CA ASP A 439 8.18 4.66 -25.26
C ASP A 439 9.41 4.32 -24.39
N SER A 440 9.19 4.01 -23.12
CA SER A 440 10.23 3.96 -22.12
C SER A 440 11.00 2.64 -22.06
N LEU A 441 12.33 2.75 -21.96
CA LEU A 441 13.16 1.69 -21.39
C LEU A 441 13.22 1.85 -19.87
N ILE A 442 12.82 0.82 -19.14
CA ILE A 442 12.74 0.82 -17.68
C ILE A 442 13.73 -0.17 -17.08
N ASP A 443 14.55 0.30 -16.15
CA ASP A 443 15.40 -0.57 -15.33
C ASP A 443 14.63 -1.12 -14.11
N THR A 444 14.72 -2.42 -13.86
CA THR A 444 14.29 -3.03 -12.60
C THR A 444 14.97 -4.39 -12.40
N SER A 445 15.23 -4.77 -11.15
CA SER A 445 15.85 -6.06 -10.82
C SER A 445 14.82 -7.17 -10.60
N LEU A 446 15.20 -8.43 -10.85
CA LEU A 446 14.35 -9.59 -10.51
C LEU A 446 14.03 -9.63 -9.00
N ASN A 447 14.97 -9.22 -8.15
CA ASN A 447 14.72 -9.10 -6.72
C ASN A 447 13.64 -8.06 -6.42
N SER A 448 13.65 -6.92 -7.11
CA SER A 448 12.58 -5.93 -6.98
C SER A 448 11.24 -6.49 -7.41
N ILE A 449 11.16 -7.16 -8.56
CA ILE A 449 9.94 -7.82 -9.03
C ILE A 449 9.41 -8.84 -8.00
N ASN A 450 10.30 -9.64 -7.41
CA ASN A 450 9.94 -10.60 -6.36
C ASN A 450 9.42 -9.91 -5.10
N ILE A 451 10.09 -8.86 -4.63
CA ILE A 451 9.64 -8.08 -3.46
C ILE A 451 8.27 -7.44 -3.74
N PHE A 452 8.06 -6.90 -4.95
CA PHE A 452 6.75 -6.39 -5.36
C PHE A 452 5.66 -7.45 -5.25
N SER A 453 5.92 -8.66 -5.75
CA SER A 453 4.98 -9.77 -5.68
C SER A 453 4.72 -10.22 -4.23
N GLU A 454 5.77 -10.56 -3.50
CA GLU A 454 5.67 -11.20 -2.17
C GLU A 454 5.22 -10.22 -1.08
N LYS A 455 5.79 -9.01 -1.06
CA LYS A 455 5.56 -8.04 0.02
C LYS A 455 4.35 -7.15 -0.25
N TYR A 456 4.09 -6.84 -1.51
CA TYR A 456 3.10 -5.81 -1.87
C TYR A 456 1.94 -6.35 -2.72
N GLY A 457 1.96 -7.65 -3.09
CA GLY A 457 0.96 -8.24 -3.99
C GLY A 457 1.01 -7.68 -5.42
N ILE A 458 2.05 -6.94 -5.77
CA ILE A 458 2.19 -6.23 -7.04
C ILE A 458 2.84 -7.15 -8.08
N ASN A 459 2.07 -7.53 -9.11
CA ASN A 459 2.61 -8.23 -10.26
C ASN A 459 3.35 -7.27 -11.21
N ALA A 460 4.56 -6.87 -10.83
CA ALA A 460 5.40 -5.95 -11.60
C ALA A 460 5.76 -6.48 -13.00
N TYR A 461 5.69 -7.79 -13.27
CA TYR A 461 5.89 -8.33 -14.63
C TYR A 461 4.92 -7.76 -15.65
N LYS A 462 3.71 -7.37 -15.22
CA LYS A 462 2.71 -6.79 -16.14
C LYS A 462 3.14 -5.44 -16.72
N LEU A 463 4.13 -4.75 -16.13
CA LEU A 463 4.75 -3.54 -16.71
C LEU A 463 5.26 -3.76 -18.13
N ILE A 464 5.66 -5.00 -18.49
CA ILE A 464 6.15 -5.32 -19.84
C ILE A 464 5.14 -5.01 -20.95
N LYS A 465 3.83 -4.91 -20.62
CA LYS A 465 2.76 -4.55 -21.56
C LYS A 465 2.68 -3.05 -21.84
N ASP A 466 3.23 -2.25 -20.94
CA ASP A 466 3.07 -0.79 -20.92
C ASP A 466 4.37 -0.05 -21.25
N ILE A 467 5.49 -0.74 -21.41
CA ILE A 467 6.83 -0.18 -21.65
C ILE A 467 7.43 -0.68 -22.96
N ARG A 468 8.40 0.05 -23.51
CA ARG A 468 9.13 -0.38 -24.72
C ARG A 468 10.07 -1.54 -24.43
N GLY A 469 10.67 -1.57 -23.25
CA GLY A 469 11.59 -2.63 -22.89
C GLY A 469 12.11 -2.54 -21.47
N HIS A 470 12.59 -3.68 -20.97
CA HIS A 470 13.15 -3.86 -19.65
C HIS A 470 14.68 -3.92 -19.69
N ARG A 471 15.34 -3.40 -18.64
CA ARG A 471 16.78 -3.53 -18.37
C ARG A 471 17.00 -3.89 -16.89
N SER A 472 18.16 -4.46 -16.59
CA SER A 472 18.62 -4.70 -15.22
C SER A 472 20.12 -4.46 -15.20
N TYR A 473 20.54 -3.22 -14.92
CA TYR A 473 21.95 -2.82 -14.91
C TYR A 473 22.70 -3.27 -13.66
N GLY A 474 22.03 -3.41 -12.51
CA GLY A 474 22.67 -3.89 -11.28
C GLY A 474 23.51 -2.86 -10.51
N CYS A 475 23.38 -1.58 -10.86
CA CYS A 475 23.97 -0.43 -10.18
C CYS A 475 22.95 0.72 -10.23
N ALA A 476 22.47 1.19 -9.08
CA ALA A 476 21.31 2.07 -9.01
C ALA A 476 21.63 3.49 -9.48
N SER A 477 22.75 4.04 -9.00
CA SER A 477 23.26 5.37 -9.37
C SER A 477 23.54 5.47 -10.86
N LEU A 478 24.17 4.46 -11.48
CA LEU A 478 24.39 4.43 -12.93
C LEU A 478 23.08 4.32 -13.71
N ALA A 479 22.12 3.52 -13.26
CA ALA A 479 20.81 3.46 -13.90
C ALA A 479 20.08 4.81 -13.85
N ILE A 480 20.17 5.55 -12.74
CA ILE A 480 19.61 6.91 -12.62
C ILE A 480 20.36 7.90 -13.53
N VAL A 481 21.69 7.84 -13.58
CA VAL A 481 22.50 8.66 -14.51
C VAL A 481 22.14 8.38 -15.96
N LYS A 482 21.84 7.12 -16.33
CA LYS A 482 21.38 6.77 -17.68
C LYS A 482 20.03 7.39 -18.02
N ILE A 483 19.17 7.65 -17.04
CA ILE A 483 17.97 8.47 -17.25
C ILE A 483 18.38 9.92 -17.56
N ALA A 484 19.34 10.48 -16.81
CA ALA A 484 19.84 11.84 -17.01
C ALA A 484 20.49 12.03 -18.40
N LEU A 485 21.12 10.97 -18.93
CA LEU A 485 21.67 10.93 -20.30
C LEU A 485 20.61 10.72 -21.39
N GLY A 486 19.37 10.37 -21.03
CA GLY A 486 18.30 10.01 -21.95
C GLY A 486 18.40 8.61 -22.56
N GLU A 487 19.32 7.76 -22.05
CA GLU A 487 19.46 6.36 -22.46
C GLU A 487 18.33 5.48 -21.89
N LEU A 488 17.84 5.85 -20.71
CA LEU A 488 16.67 5.26 -20.05
C LEU A 488 15.59 6.30 -19.82
N GLN A 489 14.37 5.84 -19.59
CA GLN A 489 13.25 6.72 -19.24
C GLN A 489 12.75 6.50 -17.83
N GLY A 490 13.16 5.42 -17.15
CA GLY A 490 12.91 5.25 -15.74
C GLY A 490 13.61 4.06 -15.10
N ILE A 491 13.57 4.04 -13.77
CA ILE A 491 14.00 2.93 -12.91
C ILE A 491 12.90 2.66 -11.89
N VAL A 492 12.72 1.38 -11.56
CA VAL A 492 11.88 0.93 -10.46
C VAL A 492 12.67 -0.03 -9.58
N SER A 493 12.85 0.30 -8.31
CA SER A 493 13.48 -0.58 -7.32
C SER A 493 12.64 -0.71 -6.07
N ALA A 494 12.41 -1.93 -5.59
CA ALA A 494 11.57 -2.19 -4.42
C ALA A 494 12.23 -1.78 -3.10
N LYS A 495 13.57 -1.69 -3.09
CA LYS A 495 14.40 -1.44 -1.92
C LYS A 495 15.70 -0.76 -2.35
N LEU A 496 15.82 0.54 -2.11
CA LEU A 496 17.07 1.31 -2.20
C LEU A 496 17.32 2.04 -0.90
N SER A 497 18.58 2.05 -0.47
CA SER A 497 19.09 2.87 0.62
C SER A 497 19.44 4.27 0.11
N LEU A 498 19.59 5.23 1.02
CA LEU A 498 19.83 6.64 0.67
C LEU A 498 21.11 6.83 -0.18
N TRP A 499 22.18 6.10 0.11
CA TRP A 499 23.45 6.19 -0.61
C TRP A 499 23.38 5.71 -2.07
N ASP A 500 22.46 4.80 -2.40
CA ASP A 500 22.24 4.28 -3.76
C ASP A 500 21.74 5.35 -4.74
N TYR A 501 21.00 6.35 -4.25
CA TYR A 501 20.31 7.31 -5.11
C TYR A 501 20.62 8.77 -4.82
N ALA A 502 21.09 9.15 -3.61
CA ALA A 502 21.25 10.55 -3.21
C ALA A 502 22.08 11.39 -4.19
N ALA A 503 23.21 10.87 -4.68
CA ALA A 503 24.05 11.59 -5.63
C ALA A 503 23.38 11.70 -7.01
N ALA A 504 22.84 10.58 -7.49
CA ALA A 504 22.28 10.46 -8.82
C ALA A 504 20.97 11.26 -9.00
N ILE A 505 20.17 11.43 -7.94
CA ILE A 505 18.98 12.29 -8.01
C ILE A 505 19.34 13.77 -8.16
N ILE A 506 20.45 14.24 -7.60
CA ILE A 506 20.89 15.63 -7.79
C ILE A 506 21.21 15.85 -9.26
N ILE A 507 21.96 14.93 -9.87
CA ILE A 507 22.27 14.93 -11.31
C ILE A 507 21.00 14.87 -12.16
N LEU A 508 20.05 13.98 -11.83
CA LEU A 508 18.81 13.82 -12.58
C LEU A 508 17.92 15.08 -12.54
N ASN A 509 17.83 15.74 -11.38
CA ASN A 509 17.01 16.94 -11.23
C ASN A 509 17.55 18.12 -12.05
N GLU A 510 18.88 18.30 -12.12
CA GLU A 510 19.50 19.38 -12.90
C GLU A 510 19.22 19.26 -14.41
N VAL A 511 18.96 18.05 -14.91
CA VAL A 511 18.56 17.83 -16.31
C VAL A 511 17.04 17.78 -16.51
N GLY A 512 16.25 17.97 -15.45
CA GLY A 512 14.79 18.04 -15.49
C GLY A 512 14.07 16.69 -15.37
N GLY A 513 14.74 15.65 -14.87
CA GLY A 513 14.08 14.40 -14.48
C GLY A 513 13.31 14.53 -13.17
N CYS A 514 12.62 13.46 -12.77
CA CYS A 514 11.74 13.44 -11.61
C CYS A 514 11.82 12.09 -10.89
N TYR A 515 11.42 12.05 -9.62
CA TYR A 515 11.47 10.84 -8.81
C TYR A 515 10.40 10.84 -7.70
N SER A 516 10.14 9.66 -7.16
CA SER A 516 9.25 9.45 -6.02
C SER A 516 9.67 8.22 -5.25
N TYR A 517 9.32 8.17 -3.96
CA TYR A 517 9.52 6.99 -3.13
C TYR A 517 8.33 6.76 -2.18
N PHE A 518 8.25 5.54 -1.61
CA PHE A 518 7.20 5.15 -0.66
C PHE A 518 7.69 4.13 0.38
N ASN A 519 6.82 3.84 1.36
CA ASN A 519 7.07 3.02 2.57
C ASN A 519 7.96 3.69 3.63
N TYR A 520 7.81 5.00 3.79
CA TYR A 520 8.41 5.76 4.89
C TYR A 520 7.32 6.46 5.69
N GLU A 521 7.30 6.25 7.01
CA GLU A 521 6.31 6.84 7.93
C GLU A 521 6.76 8.17 8.55
N GLY A 522 7.94 8.69 8.19
CA GLY A 522 8.47 9.96 8.70
C GLY A 522 8.10 11.17 7.82
N GLU A 523 8.28 12.37 8.40
CA GLU A 523 8.08 13.65 7.71
C GLU A 523 9.33 14.12 6.92
N ASP A 524 10.45 13.40 7.00
CA ASP A 524 11.71 13.79 6.37
C ASP A 524 11.67 13.60 4.84
N ASP A 525 12.19 14.59 4.11
CA ASP A 525 12.32 14.56 2.64
C ASP A 525 13.34 13.50 2.13
N TYR A 526 14.10 12.85 3.03
CA TYR A 526 15.15 11.87 2.70
C TYR A 526 15.16 10.71 3.71
N PRO A 527 14.48 9.60 3.41
CA PRO A 527 14.37 8.47 4.31
C PRO A 527 15.72 7.74 4.43
N LEU A 528 16.20 7.59 5.67
CA LEU A 528 17.40 6.81 5.99
C LEU A 528 17.14 5.30 5.91
N SER A 529 15.89 4.89 6.11
CA SER A 529 15.47 3.51 5.90
C SER A 529 15.32 3.21 4.40
N PRO A 530 15.61 1.97 3.95
CA PRO A 530 15.41 1.59 2.57
C PRO A 530 13.97 1.83 2.10
N VAL A 531 13.83 2.40 0.91
CA VAL A 531 12.53 2.75 0.32
C VAL A 531 12.28 2.01 -0.98
N THR A 532 11.01 1.96 -1.36
CA THR A 532 10.67 1.68 -2.74
C THR A 532 10.83 2.96 -3.54
N PHE A 533 11.61 2.91 -4.60
CA PHE A 533 12.12 4.07 -5.31
C PHE A 533 11.79 3.99 -6.79
N ILE A 534 11.37 5.13 -7.35
CA ILE A 534 11.08 5.30 -8.77
C ILE A 534 11.73 6.62 -9.21
N ALA A 535 12.48 6.59 -10.31
CA ALA A 535 12.92 7.80 -10.99
C ALA A 535 12.61 7.71 -12.48
N ALA A 536 12.41 8.85 -13.13
CA ALA A 536 11.95 8.92 -14.51
C ALA A 536 12.40 10.21 -15.24
N ALA A 537 12.47 10.11 -16.57
CA ALA A 537 12.82 11.23 -17.44
C ALA A 537 11.68 12.25 -17.62
N SER A 538 10.43 11.88 -17.30
CA SER A 538 9.28 12.79 -17.38
C SER A 538 8.23 12.46 -16.33
N GLN A 539 7.42 13.47 -15.99
CA GLN A 539 6.30 13.29 -15.07
C GLN A 539 5.31 12.25 -15.59
N CYS A 540 5.08 12.17 -16.91
CA CYS A 540 4.20 11.17 -17.51
C CYS A 540 4.70 9.74 -17.27
N VAL A 541 6.00 9.50 -17.37
CA VAL A 541 6.59 8.19 -17.07
C VAL A 541 6.53 7.91 -15.57
N LEU A 542 6.85 8.90 -14.73
CA LEU A 542 6.77 8.76 -13.27
C LEU A 542 5.35 8.41 -12.81
N ASP A 543 4.35 9.15 -13.28
CA ASP A 543 2.94 8.92 -12.97
C ASP A 543 2.47 7.57 -13.51
N GLY A 544 2.95 7.18 -14.69
CA GLY A 544 2.66 5.86 -15.27
C GLY A 544 3.22 4.73 -14.42
N LEU A 545 4.48 4.81 -13.99
CA LEU A 545 5.12 3.81 -13.13
C LEU A 545 4.47 3.79 -11.74
N ASN A 546 4.26 4.95 -11.12
CA ASN A 546 3.55 5.09 -9.86
C ASN A 546 2.15 4.51 -9.95
N SER A 547 1.39 4.88 -10.98
CA SER A 547 0.06 4.35 -11.22
C SER A 547 0.16 2.83 -11.28
N LYS A 548 1.00 2.24 -12.12
CA LYS A 548 1.10 0.78 -12.25
C LYS A 548 1.54 0.09 -10.97
N LEU A 549 2.51 0.63 -10.24
CA LEU A 549 2.98 0.02 -8.99
C LEU A 549 2.00 0.25 -7.83
N MET A 550 1.20 1.32 -7.86
CA MET A 550 0.11 1.54 -6.91
C MET A 550 -1.19 0.83 -7.32
N PHE A 551 -1.43 0.61 -8.62
CA PHE A 551 -2.59 -0.07 -9.21
C PHE A 551 -2.41 -1.58 -9.27
N TYR A 552 -1.19 -2.12 -9.29
CA TYR A 552 -0.98 -3.56 -9.16
C TYR A 552 -1.23 -4.05 -7.72
N ARG A 553 -1.80 -3.21 -6.86
CA ARG A 553 -2.68 -3.66 -5.78
C ARG A 553 -3.95 -4.40 -6.28
N ASN A 554 -4.30 -4.30 -7.57
CA ASN A 554 -5.58 -4.77 -8.13
C ASN A 554 -5.46 -5.17 -9.62
N ASN A 555 -4.93 -6.35 -9.94
CA ASN A 555 -5.24 -7.08 -11.19
C ASN A 555 -4.49 -8.41 -11.24
#